data_AF-A0A7V5X479-F1
#
_entry.id   AF-A0A7V5X479-F1
#
_cell.length_a   1.000
_cell.length_b   1.000
_cell.length_c   1.000
_cell.angle_alpha   90.00
_cell.angle_beta   90.00
_cell.angle_gamma   90.00
#
_symmetry.space_group_name_H-M   'P 1'
#
loop_
_entity.id
_entity.type
_entity.pdbx_description
1 polymer ?
#
loop_
_entity_poly.entity_id
_entity_poly.type
_entity_poly.pdbx_seq_one_letter_code
_entity_poly.pdbx_strand_id
1 'polypeptide(L)'
;MTKQELEEKLLSLLKGKRKVLITTHDNPDPDSIAAAFGLKYVFRKTMAVSSIISYGGIIGRAENQSMVKLLDIDMVPLASISPRNYSVIAIVDCQPHTGNIQMTKSMNPNIIIDHHPLRKSSSSAEFIDVRSGIGSTSTIIAQYIRLLGLDVDRKVATALFYGIKSDTRDLGRQSTEADIRASVYLFPYTLQKKLARIEHPEMPREYFVELCSALNNTM
;
A
#
# COMPACT_ATOMS: atom_id res chain seq x y z
N MET A 1 -12.14 14.97 -2.39
CA MET A 1 -11.54 15.22 -1.06
C MET A 1 -10.60 16.40 -1.15
N THR A 2 -10.75 17.40 -0.28
CA THR A 2 -9.89 18.59 -0.22
C THR A 2 -8.75 18.42 0.81
N LYS A 3 -7.78 19.34 0.80
CA LYS A 3 -6.73 19.40 1.84
C LYS A 3 -7.34 19.52 3.24
N GLN A 4 -8.31 20.42 3.40
CA GLN A 4 -8.98 20.66 4.68
C GLN A 4 -9.70 19.39 5.17
N GLU A 5 -10.38 18.66 4.29
CA GLU A 5 -11.03 17.39 4.68
C GLU A 5 -10.02 16.33 5.15
N LEU A 6 -8.83 16.25 4.54
CA LEU A 6 -7.78 15.34 5.01
C LEU A 6 -7.27 15.75 6.40
N GLU A 7 -7.04 17.03 6.63
CA GLU A 7 -6.58 17.55 7.92
C GLU A 7 -7.62 17.32 9.03
N GLU A 8 -8.89 17.57 8.74
CA GLU A 8 -9.99 17.48 9.70
C GLU A 8 -10.45 16.05 9.97
N LYS A 9 -10.47 15.17 8.96
CA LYS A 9 -11.03 13.82 9.08
C LYS A 9 -9.97 12.72 9.26
N LEU A 10 -8.83 12.82 8.55
CA LEU A 10 -7.77 11.79 8.64
C LEU A 10 -6.74 12.15 9.71
N LEU A 11 -6.16 13.35 9.63
CA LEU A 11 -5.04 13.71 10.51
C LEU A 11 -5.48 14.00 11.95
N SER A 12 -6.73 14.44 12.16
CA SER A 12 -7.29 14.64 13.49
C SER A 12 -7.30 13.35 14.33
N LEU A 13 -7.52 12.18 13.71
CA LEU A 13 -7.50 10.87 14.37
C LEU A 13 -6.12 10.53 14.97
N LEU A 14 -5.07 11.17 14.46
CA LEU A 14 -3.69 10.96 14.90
C LEU A 14 -3.25 11.91 16.02
N LYS A 15 -4.05 12.95 16.33
CA LYS A 15 -3.69 13.94 17.37
C LYS A 15 -3.54 13.25 18.74
N GLY A 16 -2.38 13.43 19.36
CA GLY A 16 -2.06 12.84 20.66
C GLY A 16 -1.82 11.32 20.65
N LYS A 17 -1.81 10.67 19.47
CA LYS A 17 -1.56 9.23 19.31
C LYS A 17 -0.08 8.97 19.06
N ARG A 18 0.45 7.87 19.60
CA ARG A 18 1.90 7.57 19.55
C ARG A 18 2.27 6.39 18.67
N LYS A 19 1.36 5.44 18.43
CA LYS A 19 1.63 4.21 17.67
C LYS A 19 0.48 3.90 16.73
N VAL A 20 0.75 3.97 15.43
CA VAL A 20 -0.20 3.62 14.38
C VAL A 20 0.22 2.31 13.75
N LEU A 21 -0.73 1.40 13.57
CA LEU A 21 -0.57 0.21 12.75
C LEU A 21 -1.16 0.49 11.37
N ILE A 22 -0.42 0.20 10.32
CA ILE A 22 -0.92 0.22 8.94
C ILE A 22 -0.83 -1.21 8.44
N THR A 23 -1.96 -1.85 8.16
CA THR A 23 -1.98 -3.24 7.70
C THR A 23 -2.50 -3.35 6.28
N THR A 24 -1.88 -4.24 5.50
CA THR A 24 -2.31 -4.63 4.17
C THR A 24 -3.18 -5.89 4.22
N HIS A 25 -3.63 -6.35 3.06
CA HIS A 25 -4.18 -7.69 2.88
C HIS A 25 -3.09 -8.78 3.05
N ASP A 26 -3.54 -10.03 3.09
CA ASP A 26 -2.70 -11.22 3.14
C ASP A 26 -1.96 -11.39 1.80
N ASN A 27 -0.69 -11.78 1.87
CA ASN A 27 0.19 -11.93 0.71
C ASN A 27 0.23 -10.65 -0.15
N PRO A 28 0.75 -9.55 0.42
CA PRO A 28 0.57 -8.22 -0.15
C PRO A 28 1.21 -8.09 -1.53
N ASP A 29 0.53 -7.38 -2.40
CA ASP A 29 0.95 -7.03 -3.76
C ASP A 29 1.68 -5.66 -3.80
N PRO A 30 2.15 -5.20 -4.97
CA PRO A 30 2.82 -3.90 -5.06
C PRO A 30 1.96 -2.72 -4.61
N ASP A 31 0.65 -2.73 -4.87
CA ASP A 31 -0.22 -1.59 -4.56
C ASP A 31 -0.42 -1.45 -3.04
N SER A 32 -0.78 -2.54 -2.36
CA SER A 32 -0.92 -2.56 -0.91
C SER A 32 0.39 -2.20 -0.18
N ILE A 33 1.54 -2.71 -0.62
CA ILE A 33 2.86 -2.35 -0.06
C ILE A 33 3.15 -0.86 -0.25
N ALA A 34 2.93 -0.35 -1.46
CA ALA A 34 3.17 1.04 -1.81
C ALA A 34 2.25 2.00 -1.05
N ALA A 35 0.97 1.69 -0.98
CA ALA A 35 -0.03 2.45 -0.26
C ALA A 35 0.32 2.53 1.23
N ALA A 36 0.71 1.41 1.85
CA ALA A 36 1.11 1.39 3.26
C ALA A 36 2.36 2.25 3.51
N PHE A 37 3.36 2.16 2.63
CA PHE A 37 4.59 2.93 2.72
C PHE A 37 4.36 4.43 2.53
N GLY A 38 3.54 4.80 1.54
CA GLY A 38 3.14 6.19 1.31
C GLY A 38 2.28 6.76 2.44
N LEU A 39 1.38 5.98 3.02
CA LEU A 39 0.58 6.43 4.16
C LEU A 39 1.44 6.64 5.41
N LYS A 40 2.39 5.73 5.69
CA LYS A 40 3.42 5.91 6.74
C LYS A 40 4.20 7.20 6.51
N TYR A 41 4.56 7.50 5.27
CA TYR A 41 5.23 8.75 4.90
C TYR A 41 4.38 9.98 5.22
N VAL A 42 3.09 9.98 4.82
CA VAL A 42 2.14 11.06 5.11
C VAL A 42 2.04 11.29 6.61
N PHE A 43 1.77 10.26 7.41
CA PHE A 43 1.63 10.37 8.87
C PHE A 43 2.89 10.91 9.55
N ARG A 44 4.07 10.46 9.10
CA ARG A 44 5.34 10.96 9.62
C ARG A 44 5.56 12.44 9.28
N LYS A 45 5.24 12.86 8.05
CA LYS A 45 5.52 14.23 7.59
C LYS A 45 4.53 15.26 8.13
N THR A 46 3.29 14.87 8.40
CA THR A 46 2.26 15.81 8.90
C THR A 46 2.14 15.81 10.42
N MET A 47 2.19 14.64 11.06
CA MET A 47 1.87 14.48 12.48
C MET A 47 3.06 14.04 13.33
N ALA A 48 4.22 13.76 12.72
CA ALA A 48 5.39 13.19 13.38
C ALA A 48 5.09 11.89 14.16
N VAL A 49 4.08 11.13 13.72
CA VAL A 49 3.67 9.88 14.37
C VAL A 49 4.44 8.70 13.79
N SER A 50 4.92 7.82 14.67
CA SER A 50 5.55 6.57 14.28
C SER A 50 4.48 5.55 13.84
N SER A 51 4.69 4.94 12.68
CA SER A 51 3.82 3.90 12.15
C SER A 51 4.60 2.62 11.82
N ILE A 52 4.00 1.49 12.16
CA ILE A 52 4.48 0.16 11.79
C ILE A 52 3.60 -0.34 10.64
N ILE A 53 4.23 -0.88 9.61
CA ILE A 53 3.51 -1.54 8.51
C ILE A 53 3.47 -3.04 8.80
N SER A 54 2.32 -3.66 8.64
CA SER A 54 2.15 -5.09 8.77
C SER A 54 1.43 -5.72 7.58
N TYR A 55 1.61 -7.03 7.43
CA TYR A 55 0.94 -7.84 6.41
C TYR A 55 0.58 -9.22 6.96
N GLY A 56 -0.47 -9.84 6.43
CA GLY A 56 -0.76 -11.26 6.68
C GLY A 56 -0.08 -12.16 5.64
N GLY A 57 0.04 -13.45 5.95
CA GLY A 57 0.70 -14.42 5.05
C GLY A 57 2.18 -14.13 4.81
N ILE A 58 2.62 -14.19 3.55
CA ILE A 58 4.02 -14.03 3.14
C ILE A 58 4.17 -13.02 2.00
N ILE A 59 5.32 -12.35 1.91
CA ILE A 59 5.70 -11.58 0.71
C ILE A 59 6.29 -12.58 -0.29
N GLY A 60 5.41 -13.24 -1.05
CA GLY A 60 5.79 -14.41 -1.86
C GLY A 60 6.47 -14.07 -3.19
N ARG A 61 6.02 -13.03 -3.90
CA ARG A 61 6.50 -12.69 -5.24
C ARG A 61 7.89 -12.03 -5.19
N ALA A 62 8.76 -12.40 -6.12
CA ALA A 62 10.13 -11.88 -6.19
C ALA A 62 10.17 -10.36 -6.45
N GLU A 63 9.21 -9.83 -7.20
CA GLU A 63 9.04 -8.41 -7.45
C GLU A 63 8.73 -7.68 -6.13
N ASN A 64 7.80 -8.22 -5.33
CA ASN A 64 7.38 -7.63 -4.05
C ASN A 64 8.52 -7.70 -3.02
N GLN A 65 9.25 -8.81 -2.96
CA GLN A 65 10.45 -8.95 -2.13
C GLN A 65 11.53 -7.95 -2.54
N SER A 66 11.74 -7.78 -3.85
CA SER A 66 12.70 -6.81 -4.40
C SER A 66 12.29 -5.38 -4.11
N MET A 67 11.00 -5.06 -4.20
CA MET A 67 10.43 -3.76 -3.83
C MET A 67 10.74 -3.42 -2.37
N VAL A 68 10.37 -4.31 -1.45
CA VAL A 68 10.59 -4.15 -0.01
C VAL A 68 12.08 -3.96 0.30
N LYS A 69 12.94 -4.79 -0.29
CA LYS A 69 14.40 -4.75 -0.08
C LYS A 69 15.05 -3.49 -0.67
N LEU A 70 14.80 -3.19 -1.94
CA LEU A 70 15.48 -2.10 -2.67
C LEU A 70 14.98 -0.72 -2.24
N LEU A 71 13.73 -0.62 -1.83
CA LEU A 71 13.13 0.62 -1.32
C LEU A 71 13.23 0.73 0.21
N ASP A 72 13.76 -0.30 0.90
CA ASP A 72 14.02 -0.27 2.34
C ASP A 72 12.73 -0.02 3.13
N ILE A 73 11.73 -0.86 2.86
CA ILE A 73 10.38 -0.75 3.42
C ILE A 73 10.29 -1.67 4.64
N ASP A 74 10.32 -1.08 5.84
CA ASP A 74 10.12 -1.85 7.07
C ASP A 74 8.66 -2.30 7.21
N MET A 75 8.44 -3.60 7.04
CA MET A 75 7.17 -4.27 7.27
C MET A 75 7.37 -5.53 8.11
N VAL A 76 6.40 -5.87 8.96
CA VAL A 76 6.46 -7.06 9.82
C VAL A 76 5.25 -7.96 9.63
N PRO A 77 5.38 -9.29 9.77
CA PRO A 77 4.23 -10.18 9.77
C PRO A 77 3.25 -9.77 10.87
N LEU A 78 1.96 -9.70 10.57
CA LEU A 78 0.92 -9.36 11.53
C LEU A 78 0.90 -10.33 12.72
N ALA A 79 1.24 -11.60 12.47
CA ALA A 79 1.40 -12.63 13.51
C ALA A 79 2.54 -12.34 14.52
N SER A 80 3.48 -11.45 14.19
CA SER A 80 4.61 -11.10 15.07
C SER A 80 4.30 -9.93 16.02
N ILE A 81 3.13 -9.31 15.92
CA ILE A 81 2.74 -8.13 16.70
C ILE A 81 1.36 -8.31 17.32
N SER A 82 1.09 -7.56 18.40
CA SER A 82 -0.26 -7.47 18.97
C SER A 82 -0.95 -6.18 18.52
N PRO A 83 -2.07 -6.25 17.78
CA PRO A 83 -2.83 -5.06 17.38
C PRO A 83 -3.28 -4.18 18.55
N ARG A 84 -3.45 -4.76 19.75
CA ARG A 84 -3.82 -4.02 20.98
C ARG A 84 -2.80 -2.98 21.41
N ASN A 85 -1.55 -3.08 20.93
CA ASN A 85 -0.48 -2.16 21.28
C ASN A 85 -0.51 -0.85 20.47
N TYR A 86 -1.48 -0.71 19.56
CA TYR A 86 -1.61 0.41 18.65
C TYR A 86 -2.89 1.17 18.93
N SER A 87 -2.79 2.49 18.96
CA SER A 87 -3.90 3.37 19.29
C SER A 87 -4.77 3.73 18.08
N VAL A 88 -4.25 3.47 16.88
CA VAL A 88 -4.92 3.68 15.60
C VAL A 88 -4.52 2.53 14.68
N ILE A 89 -5.49 1.94 13.99
CA ILE A 89 -5.29 0.91 12.99
C ILE A 89 -5.82 1.44 11.65
N ALA A 90 -4.94 1.49 10.66
CA ALA A 90 -5.26 1.78 9.27
C ALA A 90 -5.20 0.50 8.44
N ILE A 91 -6.17 0.29 7.57
CA ILE A 91 -6.16 -0.75 6.55
C ILE A 91 -6.05 -0.06 5.20
N VAL A 92 -5.14 -0.55 4.37
CA VAL A 92 -4.97 -0.07 3.00
C VAL A 92 -5.18 -1.20 2.01
N ASP A 93 -5.75 -0.84 0.85
CA ASP A 93 -5.92 -1.71 -0.32
C ASP A 93 -6.73 -2.99 -0.07
N CYS A 94 -7.51 -2.96 1.01
CA CYS A 94 -8.49 -3.99 1.31
C CYS A 94 -9.46 -3.46 2.35
N GLN A 95 -10.48 -4.27 2.62
CA GLN A 95 -11.51 -3.97 3.60
C GLN A 95 -11.65 -5.13 4.60
N PRO A 96 -12.16 -4.86 5.82
CA PRO A 96 -12.37 -5.89 6.84
C PRO A 96 -13.28 -7.02 6.35
N HIS A 97 -13.08 -8.23 6.89
CA HIS A 97 -13.96 -9.38 6.68
C HIS A 97 -14.12 -9.80 5.20
N THR A 98 -13.10 -9.55 4.38
CA THR A 98 -13.06 -9.91 2.95
C THR A 98 -12.55 -11.34 2.70
N GLY A 99 -11.99 -11.99 3.72
CA GLY A 99 -11.33 -13.29 3.62
C GLY A 99 -9.84 -13.22 3.25
N ASN A 100 -9.39 -12.07 2.74
CA ASN A 100 -7.99 -11.84 2.35
C ASN A 100 -7.25 -10.94 3.35
N ILE A 101 -7.71 -10.85 4.59
CA ILE A 101 -7.01 -10.13 5.65
C ILE A 101 -7.20 -10.89 6.96
N GLN A 102 -6.10 -11.21 7.61
CA GLN A 102 -6.12 -11.78 8.96
C GLN A 102 -6.68 -10.77 9.95
N MET A 103 -7.94 -10.93 10.32
CA MET A 103 -8.59 -10.11 11.34
C MET A 103 -8.64 -10.86 12.66
N THR A 104 -8.12 -10.21 13.72
CA THR A 104 -8.34 -10.67 15.10
C THR A 104 -9.48 -9.87 15.71
N LYS A 105 -10.12 -10.40 16.76
CA LYS A 105 -11.16 -9.66 17.53
C LYS A 105 -10.68 -8.31 18.08
N SER A 106 -9.37 -8.11 18.17
CA SER A 106 -8.73 -6.85 18.61
C SER A 106 -8.45 -5.86 17.48
N MET A 107 -8.66 -6.22 16.21
CA MET A 107 -8.47 -5.31 15.09
C MET A 107 -9.79 -4.62 14.75
N ASN A 108 -9.96 -3.41 15.27
CA ASN A 108 -11.01 -2.49 14.86
C ASN A 108 -10.34 -1.35 14.07
N PRO A 109 -10.45 -1.32 12.74
CA PRO A 109 -9.81 -0.29 11.93
C PRO A 109 -10.47 1.07 12.16
N ASN A 110 -9.64 2.09 12.37
CA ASN A 110 -10.06 3.48 12.46
C ASN A 110 -10.03 4.13 11.07
N ILE A 111 -9.14 3.68 10.20
CA ILE A 111 -8.86 4.26 8.89
C ILE A 111 -8.95 3.13 7.84
N ILE A 112 -9.70 3.35 6.77
CA ILE A 112 -9.78 2.45 5.62
C ILE A 112 -9.56 3.27 4.35
N ILE A 113 -8.57 2.90 3.55
CA ILE A 113 -8.27 3.52 2.26
C ILE A 113 -8.17 2.41 1.22
N ASP A 114 -9.05 2.41 0.23
CA ASP A 114 -9.16 1.31 -0.72
C ASP A 114 -9.71 1.81 -2.07
N HIS A 115 -9.39 1.13 -3.16
CA HIS A 115 -9.93 1.40 -4.48
C HIS A 115 -10.92 0.31 -4.95
N HIS A 116 -11.14 -0.75 -4.17
CA HIS A 116 -12.14 -1.77 -4.48
C HIS A 116 -13.59 -1.32 -4.16
N PRO A 117 -14.62 -2.06 -4.64
CA PRO A 117 -16.00 -1.77 -4.27
C PRO A 117 -16.24 -1.72 -2.76
N LEU A 118 -16.97 -0.70 -2.30
CA LEU A 118 -17.27 -0.48 -0.88
C LEU A 118 -18.05 -1.66 -0.28
N ARG A 119 -17.62 -2.11 0.89
CA ARG A 119 -18.25 -3.19 1.66
C ARG A 119 -18.86 -2.67 2.95
N LYS A 120 -19.97 -3.30 3.37
CA LYS A 120 -20.66 -3.00 4.63
C LYS A 120 -19.77 -3.20 5.87
N SER A 121 -18.76 -4.06 5.76
CA SER A 121 -17.79 -4.33 6.82
C SER A 121 -16.87 -3.14 7.15
N SER A 122 -16.86 -2.11 6.28
CA SER A 122 -16.04 -0.92 6.45
C SER A 122 -16.74 0.18 7.27
N SER A 123 -18.05 0.08 7.47
CA SER A 123 -18.89 1.16 8.04
C SER A 123 -18.56 1.56 9.47
N SER A 124 -17.78 0.77 10.21
CA SER A 124 -17.39 1.07 11.58
C SER A 124 -16.11 1.90 11.72
N ALA A 125 -15.39 2.17 10.62
CA ALA A 125 -14.19 2.99 10.66
C ALA A 125 -14.53 4.49 10.74
N GLU A 126 -13.72 5.25 11.47
CA GLU A 126 -13.88 6.70 11.67
C GLU A 126 -13.54 7.49 10.40
N PHE A 127 -12.58 6.99 9.61
CA PHE A 127 -12.23 7.53 8.31
C PHE A 127 -12.28 6.43 7.24
N ILE A 128 -13.10 6.68 6.21
CA ILE A 128 -13.29 5.76 5.08
C ILE A 128 -13.06 6.57 3.80
N ASP A 129 -12.03 6.22 3.04
CA ASP A 129 -11.80 6.73 1.70
C ASP A 129 -11.71 5.57 0.71
N VAL A 130 -12.89 5.11 0.27
CA VAL A 130 -13.03 3.99 -0.67
C VAL A 130 -13.49 4.52 -2.02
N ARG A 131 -12.66 4.37 -3.04
CA ARG A 131 -12.87 4.98 -4.37
C ARG A 131 -12.84 3.93 -5.48
N SER A 132 -13.97 3.26 -5.70
CA SER A 132 -14.13 2.19 -6.70
C SER A 132 -13.86 2.59 -8.16
N GLY A 133 -13.81 3.89 -8.44
CA GLY A 133 -13.51 4.43 -9.76
C GLY A 133 -12.05 4.81 -9.98
N ILE A 134 -11.13 4.43 -9.10
CA ILE A 134 -9.69 4.70 -9.24
C ILE A 134 -8.95 3.37 -9.47
N GLY A 135 -7.90 3.41 -10.29
CA GLY A 135 -7.18 2.21 -10.71
C GLY A 135 -6.29 1.58 -9.64
N SER A 136 -5.92 2.31 -8.57
CA SER A 136 -5.11 1.78 -7.45
C SER A 136 -5.28 2.61 -6.17
N THR A 137 -5.05 1.99 -5.02
CA THR A 137 -4.93 2.64 -3.72
C THR A 137 -3.70 3.57 -3.69
N SER A 138 -2.60 3.23 -4.37
CA SER A 138 -1.42 4.10 -4.53
C SER A 138 -1.76 5.45 -5.18
N THR A 139 -2.70 5.49 -6.13
CA THR A 139 -3.18 6.76 -6.69
C THR A 139 -3.84 7.64 -5.62
N ILE A 140 -4.61 7.05 -4.71
CA ILE A 140 -5.25 7.78 -3.60
C ILE A 140 -4.17 8.38 -2.69
N ILE A 141 -3.17 7.60 -2.31
CA ILE A 141 -2.07 8.05 -1.45
C ILE A 141 -1.21 9.12 -2.13
N ALA A 142 -0.94 9.01 -3.43
CA ALA A 142 -0.24 10.02 -4.20
C ALA A 142 -1.00 11.36 -4.21
N GLN A 143 -2.34 11.31 -4.28
CA GLN A 143 -3.17 12.51 -4.15
C GLN A 143 -3.08 13.12 -2.75
N TYR A 144 -2.98 12.33 -1.68
CA TYR A 144 -2.79 12.87 -0.34
C TYR A 144 -1.50 13.66 -0.23
N ILE A 145 -0.38 13.10 -0.70
CA ILE A 145 0.93 13.76 -0.72
C ILE A 145 0.82 15.11 -1.46
N ARG A 146 0.19 15.11 -2.63
CA ARG A 146 0.02 16.32 -3.44
C ARG A 146 -0.90 17.35 -2.78
N LEU A 147 -2.06 16.94 -2.26
CA LEU A 147 -3.05 17.83 -1.63
C LEU A 147 -2.50 18.47 -0.35
N LEU A 148 -1.70 17.73 0.41
CA LEU A 148 -1.06 18.21 1.64
C LEU A 148 0.19 19.06 1.33
N GLY A 149 0.65 19.10 0.08
CA GLY A 149 1.83 19.88 -0.33
C GLY A 149 3.14 19.33 0.25
N LEU A 150 3.23 18.01 0.41
CA LEU A 150 4.42 17.37 0.97
C LEU A 150 5.50 17.20 -0.10
N ASP A 151 6.76 17.34 0.30
CA ASP A 151 7.90 16.94 -0.55
C ASP A 151 7.77 15.47 -0.94
N VAL A 152 8.20 15.14 -2.15
CA VAL A 152 8.11 13.78 -2.67
C VAL A 152 9.40 13.02 -2.37
N ASP A 153 9.36 12.12 -1.39
CA ASP A 153 10.47 11.19 -1.14
C ASP A 153 10.63 10.22 -2.31
N ARG A 154 11.87 10.03 -2.77
CA ARG A 154 12.16 9.24 -3.98
C ARG A 154 11.83 7.75 -3.81
N LYS A 155 12.03 7.17 -2.63
CA LYS A 155 11.67 5.76 -2.36
C LYS A 155 10.16 5.61 -2.35
N VAL A 156 9.45 6.53 -1.68
CA VAL A 156 7.98 6.55 -1.64
C VAL A 156 7.40 6.76 -3.04
N ALA A 157 7.96 7.67 -3.83
CA ALA A 157 7.53 7.89 -5.21
C ALA A 157 7.72 6.66 -6.08
N THR A 158 8.85 5.98 -5.93
CA THR A 158 9.14 4.74 -6.67
C THR A 158 8.14 3.65 -6.29
N ALA A 159 7.82 3.51 -5.00
CA ALA A 159 6.83 2.55 -4.53
C ALA A 159 5.44 2.86 -5.09
N LEU A 160 4.94 4.08 -4.89
CA LEU A 160 3.61 4.49 -5.36
C LEU A 160 3.48 4.41 -6.88
N PHE A 161 4.52 4.82 -7.62
CA PHE A 161 4.52 4.69 -9.08
C PHE A 161 4.42 3.23 -9.51
N TYR A 162 5.18 2.33 -8.87
CA TYR A 162 5.12 0.91 -9.17
C TYR A 162 3.79 0.27 -8.77
N GLY A 163 3.20 0.67 -7.64
CA GLY A 163 1.86 0.23 -7.22
C GLY A 163 0.79 0.59 -8.26
N ILE A 164 0.77 1.86 -8.71
CA ILE A 164 -0.13 2.30 -9.79
C ILE A 164 0.10 1.48 -11.06
N LYS A 165 1.36 1.32 -11.48
CA LYS A 165 1.72 0.57 -12.69
C LYS A 165 1.30 -0.90 -12.61
N SER A 166 1.47 -1.55 -11.46
CA SER A 166 1.09 -2.95 -11.26
C SER A 166 -0.42 -3.15 -11.42
N ASP A 167 -1.21 -2.38 -10.68
CA ASP A 167 -2.67 -2.57 -10.61
C ASP A 167 -3.40 -2.15 -11.89
N THR A 168 -2.93 -1.07 -12.51
CA THR A 168 -3.48 -0.59 -13.78
C THR A 168 -2.91 -1.30 -15.00
N ARG A 169 -2.00 -2.27 -14.82
CA ARG A 169 -1.26 -2.97 -15.88
C ARG A 169 -0.60 -1.99 -16.86
N ASP A 170 0.26 -1.15 -16.31
CA ASP A 170 0.95 -0.08 -17.03
C ASP A 170 -0.01 0.90 -17.71
N LEU A 171 -1.04 1.32 -16.95
CA LEU A 171 -2.14 2.17 -17.39
C LEU A 171 -2.97 1.59 -18.55
N GLY A 172 -2.75 0.34 -18.95
CA GLY A 172 -3.44 -0.30 -20.08
C GLY A 172 -4.81 -0.90 -19.74
N ARG A 173 -5.17 -1.03 -18.45
CA ARG A 173 -6.47 -1.58 -18.03
C ARG A 173 -6.95 -0.93 -16.73
N GLN A 174 -8.24 -0.59 -16.68
CA GLN A 174 -8.90 -0.07 -15.47
C GLN A 174 -8.19 1.16 -14.86
N SER A 175 -7.44 1.89 -15.68
CA SER A 175 -6.81 3.15 -15.32
C SER A 175 -7.77 4.32 -15.56
N THR A 176 -7.55 5.39 -14.81
CA THR A 176 -8.31 6.63 -14.92
C THR A 176 -7.39 7.83 -15.11
N GLU A 177 -7.97 8.98 -15.42
CA GLU A 177 -7.23 10.24 -15.46
C GLU A 177 -6.54 10.56 -14.12
N ALA A 178 -7.09 10.07 -13.00
CA ALA A 178 -6.45 10.19 -11.70
C ALA A 178 -5.14 9.39 -11.63
N ASP A 179 -5.12 8.17 -12.14
CA ASP A 179 -3.93 7.30 -12.18
C ASP A 179 -2.87 7.89 -13.09
N ILE A 180 -3.25 8.37 -14.29
CA ILE A 180 -2.33 9.04 -15.21
C ILE A 180 -1.69 10.27 -14.54
N ARG A 181 -2.50 11.13 -13.91
CA ARG A 181 -1.98 12.34 -13.23
C ARG A 181 -1.08 11.99 -12.06
N ALA A 182 -1.40 10.94 -11.30
CA ALA A 182 -0.55 10.48 -10.21
C ALA A 182 0.79 9.94 -10.74
N SER A 183 0.76 9.10 -11.77
CA SER A 183 1.97 8.58 -12.42
C SER A 183 2.86 9.69 -12.97
N VAL A 184 2.30 10.67 -13.69
CA VAL A 184 3.04 11.84 -14.20
C VAL A 184 3.64 12.67 -13.06
N TYR A 185 2.91 12.85 -11.97
CA TYR A 185 3.38 13.60 -10.80
C TYR A 185 4.56 12.88 -10.09
N LEU A 186 4.50 11.56 -9.98
CA LEU A 186 5.51 10.76 -9.27
C LEU A 186 6.75 10.47 -10.12
N PHE A 187 6.58 10.30 -11.44
CA PHE A 187 7.62 9.84 -12.36
C PHE A 187 8.97 10.58 -12.22
N PRO A 188 9.04 11.92 -12.12
CA PRO A 188 10.30 12.64 -11.98
C PRO A 188 11.13 12.26 -10.74
N TYR A 189 10.48 11.76 -9.69
CA TYR A 189 11.12 11.42 -8.41
C TYR A 189 11.54 9.96 -8.33
N THR A 190 11.08 9.13 -9.26
CA THR A 190 11.33 7.68 -9.26
C THR A 190 12.83 7.35 -9.39
N LEU A 191 13.23 6.28 -8.71
CA LEU A 191 14.56 5.71 -8.78
C LEU A 191 14.59 4.68 -9.91
N GLN A 192 14.71 5.15 -11.16
CA GLN A 192 14.58 4.33 -12.38
C GLN A 192 15.39 3.02 -12.34
N LYS A 193 16.65 3.05 -11.91
CA LYS A 193 17.49 1.85 -11.79
C LYS A 193 16.97 0.85 -10.75
N LYS A 194 16.37 1.33 -9.66
CA LYS A 194 15.74 0.45 -8.66
C LYS A 194 14.42 -0.09 -9.19
N LEU A 195 13.59 0.76 -9.81
CA LEU A 195 12.33 0.36 -10.42
C LEU A 195 12.52 -0.78 -11.42
N ALA A 196 13.47 -0.65 -12.35
CA ALA A 196 13.77 -1.71 -13.32
C ALA A 196 14.15 -3.04 -12.65
N ARG A 197 14.89 -3.01 -11.54
CA ARG A 197 15.28 -4.20 -10.77
C ARG A 197 14.14 -4.78 -9.93
N ILE A 198 13.13 -3.98 -9.61
CA ILE A 198 11.91 -4.42 -8.95
C ILE A 198 11.01 -5.12 -9.97
N GLU A 199 10.86 -4.54 -11.16
CA GLU A 199 10.07 -5.08 -12.27
C GLU A 199 10.67 -6.36 -12.87
N HIS A 200 11.99 -6.46 -12.83
CA HIS A 200 12.74 -7.60 -13.38
C HIS A 200 13.73 -8.10 -12.31
N PRO A 201 13.22 -8.75 -11.25
CA PRO A 201 14.07 -9.30 -10.20
C PRO A 201 14.91 -10.46 -10.76
N GLU A 202 16.14 -10.60 -10.26
CA GLU A 202 16.97 -11.77 -10.54
C GLU A 202 16.33 -13.00 -9.90
N MET A 203 16.07 -14.02 -10.71
CA MET A 203 15.48 -15.27 -10.25
C MET A 203 16.57 -16.33 -10.05
N PRO A 204 16.51 -17.11 -8.96
CA PRO A 204 17.47 -18.19 -8.72
C PRO A 204 17.32 -19.28 -9.78
N ARG A 205 18.39 -20.07 -10.01
CA ARG A 205 18.39 -21.14 -11.00
C ARG A 205 17.25 -22.14 -10.75
N GLU A 206 16.97 -22.43 -9.49
CA GLU A 206 15.95 -23.35 -9.02
C GLU A 206 14.56 -22.98 -9.57
N TYR A 207 14.24 -21.69 -9.65
CA TYR A 207 12.98 -21.21 -10.24
C TYR A 207 12.83 -21.67 -11.70
N PHE A 208 13.88 -21.56 -12.50
CA PHE A 208 13.85 -21.97 -13.90
C PHE A 208 13.77 -23.49 -14.06
N VAL A 209 14.36 -24.26 -13.13
CA VAL A 209 14.24 -25.71 -13.09
C VAL A 209 12.80 -26.12 -12.79
N GLU A 210 12.16 -25.52 -11.79
CA GLU A 210 10.77 -25.78 -11.44
C GLU A 210 9.81 -25.37 -12.57
N LEU A 211 10.03 -24.20 -13.19
CA LEU A 211 9.26 -23.75 -14.34
C LEU A 211 9.34 -24.73 -15.51
N CYS A 212 10.54 -25.23 -15.82
CA CYS A 212 10.75 -26.21 -16.88
C CYS A 212 10.05 -27.54 -16.57
N SER A 213 10.13 -28.00 -15.31
CA SER A 213 9.41 -29.18 -14.83
C SER A 213 7.89 -29.01 -14.98
N ALA A 214 7.34 -27.86 -14.57
CA ALA A 214 5.91 -27.57 -14.67
C ALA A 214 5.44 -27.56 -16.14
N LEU A 215 6.17 -26.90 -17.04
CA LEU A 215 5.83 -26.83 -18.47
C LEU A 215 5.86 -28.20 -19.15
N ASN A 216 6.82 -29.05 -18.81
CA ASN A 216 6.94 -30.40 -19.37
C ASN A 216 5.83 -31.35 -18.89
N ASN A 217 5.24 -31.10 -17.71
CA ASN A 217 4.15 -31.90 -17.15
C ASN A 217 2.74 -31.41 -17.53
N THR A 218 2.64 -30.31 -18.30
CA THR A 218 1.38 -29.79 -18.86
C THR A 218 1.03 -30.35 -20.24
N MET A 219 1.91 -31.18 -20.84
CA MET A 219 1.63 -31.96 -22.05
C MET A 219 1.26 -33.39 -21.70
#